data_AF-A0A0K0E3J6-F1
#
_entry.id   AF-A0A0K0E3J6-F1
#
_cell.length_a   1.000
_cell.length_b   1.000
_cell.length_c   1.000
_cell.angle_alpha   90.00
_cell.angle_beta   90.00
_cell.angle_gamma   90.00
#
_symmetry.space_group_name_H-M   'P 1'
#
loop_
_entity.id
_entity.type
_entity.pdbx_description
1 polymer ?
#
loop_
_entity_poly.entity_id
_entity_poly.type
_entity_poly.pdbx_seq_one_letter_code
_entity_poly.pdbx_strand_id
1 'polypeptide(L)'
;MRFSFLRLITPRPDTRPLYRRIFTNKRLDIAHKTFLRLIFGFILASSSFCVVNAGVYIKYIRPFNLEEKERLEKELIEADSAGFEVK
;
A
#
# COMPACT_ATOMS: atom_id res chain seq x y z
N MET A 1 -25.77 35.08 21.35
CA MET A 1 -24.75 34.54 22.28
C MET A 1 -23.38 35.05 21.84
N ARG A 2 -22.70 35.85 22.68
CA ARG A 2 -21.37 36.40 22.37
C ARG A 2 -20.30 35.34 22.63
N PHE A 3 -19.68 34.80 21.58
CA PHE A 3 -18.51 33.94 21.68
C PHE A 3 -17.31 34.79 22.09
N SER A 4 -17.06 34.89 23.39
CA SER A 4 -15.91 35.61 23.93
C SER A 4 -14.65 34.74 23.80
N PHE A 5 -13.73 35.13 22.91
CA PHE A 5 -12.40 34.53 22.76
C PHE A 5 -11.60 34.51 24.08
N LEU A 6 -11.93 35.39 25.03
CA LEU A 6 -11.30 35.42 26.36
C LEU A 6 -11.54 34.14 27.16
N ARG A 7 -12.64 33.39 26.93
CA ARG A 7 -12.90 32.09 27.58
C ARG A 7 -12.03 30.95 27.06
N LEU A 8 -11.37 31.11 25.91
CA LEU A 8 -10.44 30.11 25.38
C LEU A 8 -9.05 30.23 26.03
N ILE A 9 -8.68 31.42 26.50
CA ILE A 9 -7.34 31.73 27.02
C ILE A 9 -7.25 31.46 28.54
N THR A 10 -8.38 31.47 29.26
CA THR A 10 -8.38 31.14 30.68
C THR A 10 -8.02 29.66 30.89
N PRO A 11 -6.90 29.33 31.57
CA PRO A 11 -6.58 27.95 31.89
C PRO A 11 -7.67 27.38 32.81
N ARG A 12 -8.32 26.29 32.37
CA ARG A 12 -9.34 25.59 33.19
C ARG A 12 -8.66 25.01 34.45
N PRO A 13 -9.32 25.02 35.62
CA PRO A 13 -8.75 24.56 36.90
C PRO A 13 -8.55 23.03 37.00
N ASP A 14 -8.71 22.28 35.90
CA ASP A 14 -8.49 20.84 35.88
C ASP A 14 -6.98 20.54 35.78
N THR A 15 -6.33 20.40 36.93
CA THR A 15 -4.97 19.89 37.16
C THR A 15 -4.82 18.39 36.86
N ARG A 16 -5.54 17.86 35.85
CA ARG A 16 -5.38 16.46 35.41
C ARG A 16 -4.45 16.42 34.20
N PRO A 17 -3.41 15.57 34.20
CA PRO A 17 -2.44 15.56 33.12
C PRO A 17 -3.07 15.12 31.79
N LEU A 18 -2.63 15.74 30.69
CA LEU A 18 -3.24 15.63 29.35
C LEU A 18 -3.39 14.18 28.87
N TYR A 19 -2.45 13.30 29.22
CA TYR A 19 -2.51 11.88 28.88
C TYR A 19 -3.76 11.20 29.46
N ARG A 20 -4.22 11.59 30.65
CA ARG A 20 -5.41 11.01 31.30
C ARG A 20 -6.72 11.49 30.67
N ARG A 21 -6.69 12.61 29.92
CA ARG A 21 -7.85 13.20 29.22
C ARG A 21 -8.01 12.66 27.80
N ILE A 22 -6.89 12.39 27.12
CA ILE A 22 -6.85 11.88 25.75
C ILE A 22 -6.91 10.35 25.77
N PHE A 23 -6.13 9.70 26.64
CA PHE A 23 -6.09 8.26 26.87
C PHE A 23 -6.92 7.86 28.09
N THR A 24 -8.20 8.21 28.11
CA THR A 24 -9.14 7.48 28.98
C THR A 24 -9.24 6.04 28.49
N ASN A 25 -9.21 5.04 29.39
CA ASN A 25 -9.27 3.61 29.04
C ASN A 25 -10.32 3.30 27.95
N LYS A 26 -11.51 3.87 28.06
CA LYS A 26 -12.59 3.71 27.06
C LYS A 26 -12.23 4.18 25.66
N ARG A 27 -11.51 5.29 25.51
CA ARG A 27 -11.07 5.82 24.20
C ARG A 27 -9.92 5.00 23.62
N LEU A 28 -9.03 4.53 24.48
CA LEU A 28 -7.92 3.67 24.09
C LEU A 28 -8.42 2.30 23.60
N ASP A 29 -9.43 1.73 24.26
CA ASP A 29 -10.07 0.47 23.84
C ASP A 29 -10.77 0.61 22.49
N ILE A 30 -11.48 1.72 22.27
CA ILE A 30 -12.12 2.01 20.97
C ILE A 30 -11.06 2.13 19.89
N ALA A 31 -10.01 2.93 20.12
CA ALA A 31 -8.92 3.12 19.18
C ALA A 31 -8.23 1.79 18.84
N HIS A 32 -7.94 0.97 19.85
CA HIS A 32 -7.34 -0.34 19.69
C HIS A 32 -8.23 -1.28 18.87
N LYS A 33 -9.53 -1.35 19.18
CA LYS A 33 -10.49 -2.17 18.43
C LYS A 33 -10.64 -1.72 16.97
N THR A 34 -10.69 -0.41 16.72
CA THR A 34 -10.72 0.12 15.35
C THR A 34 -9.43 -0.16 14.60
N PHE A 35 -8.29 -0.04 15.26
CA PHE A 35 -6.99 -0.29 14.67
C PHE A 35 -6.81 -1.76 14.27
N LEU A 36 -7.20 -2.69 15.14
CA LEU A 36 -7.20 -4.12 14.81
C LEU A 36 -8.10 -4.42 13.60
N ARG A 37 -9.32 -3.87 13.57
CA ARG A 37 -10.22 -4.05 12.41
C ARG A 37 -9.61 -3.52 11.11
N LEU A 38 -8.93 -2.38 11.17
CA LEU A 38 -8.23 -1.82 10.02
C LEU A 38 -7.07 -2.70 9.58
N ILE A 39 -6.24 -3.21 10.50
CA ILE A 39 -5.15 -4.13 10.17
C ILE A 39 -5.70 -5.39 9.49
N PHE A 40 -6.73 -6.02 10.07
CA PHE A 40 -7.31 -7.22 9.47
C PHE A 40 -7.90 -6.94 8.09
N GLY A 41 -8.64 -5.83 7.92
CA GLY A 41 -9.16 -5.43 6.63
C GLY A 41 -8.07 -5.17 5.60
N PHE A 42 -6.99 -4.48 6.01
CA PHE A 42 -5.85 -4.18 5.15
C PHE A 42 -5.09 -5.43 4.74
N ILE A 43 -4.84 -6.37 5.66
CA ILE A 43 -4.15 -7.63 5.36
C ILE A 43 -4.96 -8.44 4.35
N LEU A 44 -6.29 -8.53 4.53
CA LEU A 44 -7.16 -9.26 3.61
C LEU A 44 -7.21 -8.62 2.22
N ALA A 45 -7.30 -7.29 2.15
CA ALA A 45 -7.30 -6.58 0.88
C ALA A 45 -5.94 -6.70 0.16
N SER A 46 -4.84 -6.51 0.89
CA SER A 46 -3.48 -6.61 0.38
C SER A 46 -3.14 -8.03 -0.11
N SER A 47 -3.49 -9.04 0.68
CA SER A 47 -3.26 -10.44 0.29
C SER A 47 -4.07 -10.83 -0.95
N SER A 48 -5.35 -10.44 -1.01
CA SER A 48 -6.18 -10.65 -2.20
C SER A 48 -5.60 -10.00 -3.44
N PHE A 49 -5.21 -8.72 -3.35
CA PHE A 49 -4.59 -7.98 -4.45
C PHE A 49 -3.28 -8.66 -4.93
N CYS A 50 -2.43 -9.06 -3.99
CA CYS A 50 -1.17 -9.74 -4.31
C CYS A 50 -1.41 -11.08 -5.01
N VAL A 51 -2.33 -11.91 -4.50
CA VAL A 51 -2.65 -13.22 -5.09
C VAL A 51 -3.24 -13.08 -6.48
N VAL A 52 -4.18 -12.15 -6.69
CA VAL A 52 -4.80 -11.93 -8.00
C VAL A 52 -3.75 -11.46 -9.01
N ASN A 53 -2.91 -10.48 -8.65
CA ASN A 53 -1.86 -10.00 -9.55
C ASN A 53 -0.79 -11.06 -9.83
N ALA A 54 -0.41 -11.87 -8.84
CA ALA A 54 0.50 -12.98 -9.06
C ALA A 54 -0.11 -14.00 -10.04
N GLY A 55 -1.40 -14.32 -9.88
CA GLY A 55 -2.12 -15.19 -10.81
C GLY A 55 -2.17 -14.64 -12.23
N VAL A 56 -2.50 -13.35 -12.38
CA VAL A 56 -2.50 -12.65 -13.67
C VAL A 56 -1.11 -12.66 -14.30
N TYR A 57 -0.07 -12.37 -13.52
CA TYR A 57 1.30 -12.33 -13.98
C TYR A 57 1.76 -13.70 -14.50
N ILE A 58 1.52 -14.76 -13.74
CA ILE A 58 1.92 -16.11 -14.11
C ILE A 58 1.18 -16.57 -15.37
N LYS A 59 -0.13 -16.28 -15.46
CA LYS A 59 -0.97 -16.79 -16.54
C LYS A 59 -0.85 -16.00 -17.84
N TYR A 60 -0.62 -14.70 -17.78
CA TYR A 60 -0.70 -13.83 -18.97
C TYR A 60 0.60 -13.10 -19.26
N ILE A 61 1.18 -12.41 -18.27
CA ILE A 61 2.34 -11.54 -18.50
C ILE A 61 3.60 -12.36 -18.76
N ARG A 62 3.83 -13.42 -17.96
CA ARG A 62 4.99 -14.29 -18.10
C ARG A 62 5.07 -14.97 -19.47
N PRO A 63 4.03 -15.63 -20.01
CA PRO A 63 4.11 -16.25 -21.33
C PRO A 63 4.29 -15.22 -22.44
N PHE A 64 3.59 -14.08 -22.38
CA PHE A 64 3.76 -13.00 -23.36
C PHE A 64 5.21 -12.53 -23.44
N ASN A 65 5.85 -12.29 -22.29
CA ASN A 65 7.25 -11.87 -22.23
C ASN A 65 8.23 -12.95 -22.73
N LEU A 66 7.87 -14.23 -22.62
CA LEU A 66 8.69 -15.33 -23.15
C LEU A 66 8.60 -15.38 -24.67
N GLU A 67 7.39 -15.25 -25.23
CA GLU A 67 7.18 -15.20 -26.68
C GLU A 67 7.92 -14.02 -27.33
N GLU A 68 7.89 -12.84 -26.69
CA GLU A 68 8.66 -11.68 -27.17
C GLU A 68 10.17 -11.93 -27.11
N LYS A 69 10.67 -12.56 -26.04
CA LYS A 69 12.09 -12.92 -25.93
C LYS A 69 12.52 -13.91 -27.01
N GLU A 70 11.75 -14.95 -27.24
CA GLU A 70 12.04 -15.94 -28.29
C GLU A 70 12.04 -15.30 -29.69
N ARG A 71 11.16 -14.31 -29.93
CA ARG A 71 11.17 -13.55 -31.18
C ARG A 71 12.45 -12.72 -31.32
N LEU A 72 12.82 -11.98 -30.29
CA LEU A 72 14.05 -11.17 -30.28
C LEU A 72 15.31 -12.02 -30.44
N GLU A 73 15.37 -13.19 -29.79
CA GLU A 73 16.49 -14.13 -29.94
C GLU A 73 16.63 -14.63 -31.39
N LYS A 74 15.52 -14.92 -32.07
CA LYS A 74 15.54 -15.29 -33.50
C LYS A 74 16.03 -14.15 -34.39
N GLU A 75 15.52 -12.94 -34.17
CA GLU A 75 15.94 -11.75 -34.92
C GLU A 75 17.44 -11.46 -34.74
N LEU A 76 17.97 -11.65 -33.52
CA LEU A 76 19.41 -11.49 -33.24
C LEU A 76 20.25 -12.54 -33.98
N ILE A 77 19.84 -13.80 -33.96
CA ILE A 77 20.54 -14.88 -34.69
C ILE A 77 20.53 -14.62 -36.20
N GLU A 78 19.39 -14.19 -36.74
CA GLU A 78 19.27 -13.85 -38.16
C GLU A 78 20.18 -12.67 -38.54
N ALA A 79 20.18 -11.59 -37.74
CA ALA A 79 21.05 -10.45 -37.95
C ALA A 79 22.54 -10.80 -37.86
N ASP A 80 22.93 -11.63 -36.88
CA ASP A 80 24.30 -12.12 -36.77
C ASP A 80 24.69 -12.94 -38.00
N SER A 81 23.84 -13.88 -38.43
CA SER A 81 24.10 -14.70 -39.61
C SER A 81 24.25 -13.88 -40.90
N ALA A 82 23.41 -12.85 -41.08
CA ALA A 82 23.50 -11.92 -42.20
C ALA A 82 24.77 -11.06 -42.15
N GLY A 83 25.24 -10.69 -40.95
CA GLY A 83 26.49 -9.96 -40.75
C GLY A 83 27.74 -10.75 -41.16
N PHE A 84 27.71 -12.09 -41.05
CA PHE A 84 28.80 -12.97 -41.49
C PHE A 84 28.75 -13.33 -42.99
N GLU A 85 27.62 -13.17 -43.67
CA GLU A 85 27.48 -13.39 -45.12
C GLU A 85 28.01 -12.24 -45.99
N VAL A 86 28.36 -11.10 -45.38
CA VAL A 86 28.97 -9.97 -46.08
C VAL A 86 30.43 -10.31 -46.43
N LYS A 87 30.63 -10.86 -47.63
CA LYS A 87 31.94 -10.95 -48.31
C LYS A 87 32.37 -9.61 -48.88
#